data_AF-C6BYF4-F1
#
_entry.id   AF-C6BYF4-F1
#
_cell.length_a   1.000
_cell.length_b   1.000
_cell.length_c   1.000
_cell.angle_alpha   90.00
_cell.angle_beta   90.00
_cell.angle_gamma   90.00
#
_symmetry.space_group_name_H-M   'P 1'
#
loop_
_entity.id
_entity.type
_entity.pdbx_description
1 polymer ?
#
loop_
_entity_poly.entity_id
_entity_poly.type
_entity_poly.pdbx_seq_one_letter_code
_entity_poly.pdbx_strand_id
1 'polypeptide(L)'
;MFRKTTSLTSFFSFIVLIITSVILYIVPQGRVAYWADWSMLGLSKEQWGDIHICTGALFLVVSILHIWLNWKPILAYLKKKAGESNFTSPAFFISLTITLFVAFGTLAGLPPMKQVLEFSQDFKAMGEAKYGIPPYGHAELSPLNIFCKRMGLDLDKAAASIKNAGIELESTKESIKSIANKAGLTPKELHEIILKDQPGKENSVKKETSSAPNKQSPSHSAGAGIGRMSVEAYCAKFNLDLNTALGILREKGVIVDKDTPIKEIAGALGLESPRAIGELLNP
;
A
#
# COMPACT_ATOMS: atom_id res chain seq x y z
N MET A 1 16.05 -39.29 -7.23
CA MET A 1 16.57 -38.07 -6.57
C MET A 1 15.77 -36.84 -6.95
N PHE A 2 15.60 -36.51 -8.23
CA PHE A 2 14.91 -35.29 -8.69
C PHE A 2 13.55 -35.00 -8.03
N ARG A 3 12.59 -35.96 -8.04
CA ARG A 3 11.29 -35.80 -7.36
C ARG A 3 11.41 -35.46 -5.87
N LYS A 4 12.34 -36.12 -5.16
CA LYS A 4 12.56 -35.90 -3.72
C LYS A 4 13.08 -34.49 -3.48
N THR A 5 14.05 -34.06 -4.29
CA THR A 5 14.62 -32.71 -4.24
C THR A 5 13.53 -31.66 -4.49
N THR A 6 12.72 -31.78 -5.56
CA THR A 6 11.62 -30.86 -5.84
C THR A 6 10.63 -30.74 -4.68
N SER A 7 10.21 -31.87 -4.09
CA SER A 7 9.31 -31.86 -2.94
C SER A 7 9.93 -31.20 -1.69
N LEU A 8 11.19 -31.52 -1.37
CA LEU A 8 11.88 -30.91 -0.22
C LEU A 8 12.13 -29.42 -0.43
N THR A 9 12.54 -28.99 -1.63
CA THR A 9 12.70 -27.57 -1.95
C THR A 9 11.37 -26.83 -1.83
N SER A 10 10.26 -27.41 -2.31
CA SER A 10 8.92 -26.84 -2.13
C SER A 10 8.56 -26.67 -0.65
N PHE A 11 8.88 -27.67 0.17
CA PHE A 11 8.60 -27.63 1.61
C PHE A 11 9.41 -26.55 2.34
N PHE A 12 10.73 -26.48 2.12
CA PHE A 12 11.56 -25.47 2.78
C PHE A 12 11.25 -24.05 2.30
N SER A 13 11.01 -23.84 1.01
CA SER A 13 10.58 -22.53 0.50
C SER A 13 9.23 -22.11 1.04
N PHE A 14 8.30 -23.05 1.24
CA PHE A 14 7.03 -22.77 1.92
C PHE A 14 7.21 -22.29 3.37
N ILE A 15 8.12 -22.89 4.14
CA ILE A 15 8.43 -22.44 5.51
C ILE A 15 8.93 -20.98 5.51
N VAL A 16 9.87 -20.65 4.63
CA VAL A 16 10.39 -19.28 4.49
C VAL A 16 9.28 -18.32 4.04
N LEU A 17 8.40 -18.74 3.15
CA LEU A 17 7.23 -17.94 2.73
C LEU A 17 6.26 -17.67 3.88
N ILE A 18 6.01 -18.65 4.78
CA ILE A 18 5.18 -18.41 5.96
C ILE A 18 5.81 -17.33 6.84
N ILE A 19 7.10 -17.47 7.17
CA ILE A 19 7.81 -16.52 8.05
C ILE A 19 7.76 -15.12 7.44
N THR A 20 8.11 -14.99 6.16
CA THR A 20 8.10 -13.70 5.47
C THR A 20 6.69 -13.14 5.31
N SER A 21 5.66 -13.96 5.07
CA SER A 21 4.27 -13.53 5.00
C SER A 21 3.78 -12.96 6.32
N VAL A 22 4.12 -13.60 7.45
CA VAL A 22 3.78 -13.10 8.79
C VAL A 22 4.45 -11.75 9.04
N ILE A 23 5.73 -11.61 8.70
CA ILE A 23 6.45 -10.35 8.87
C ILE A 23 5.86 -9.26 7.99
N LEU A 24 5.65 -9.51 6.69
CA LEU A 24 5.05 -8.53 5.78
C LEU A 24 3.61 -8.17 6.12
N TYR A 25 2.91 -9.04 6.84
CA TYR A 25 1.56 -8.78 7.34
C TYR A 25 1.54 -7.77 8.50
N ILE A 26 2.56 -7.78 9.36
CA ILE A 26 2.69 -6.88 10.53
C ILE A 26 3.49 -5.60 10.22
N VAL A 27 4.30 -5.61 9.16
CA VAL A 27 5.14 -4.47 8.75
C VAL A 27 4.27 -3.22 8.58
N PRO A 28 4.69 -2.05 9.12
CA PRO A 28 3.95 -0.81 8.95
C PRO A 28 3.86 -0.40 7.48
N GLN A 29 2.95 0.54 7.20
CA GLN A 29 2.83 1.09 5.84
C GLN A 29 4.18 1.61 5.33
N GLY A 30 4.42 1.49 4.02
CA GLY A 30 5.71 1.88 3.41
C GLY A 30 6.14 3.28 3.83
N ARG A 31 5.24 4.26 3.75
CA ARG A 31 5.49 5.64 4.19
C ARG A 31 6.03 5.76 5.62
N VAL A 32 5.52 4.95 6.54
CA VAL A 32 5.95 4.94 7.95
C VAL A 32 7.27 4.20 8.09
N ALA A 33 7.38 3.04 7.43
CA ALA A 33 8.57 2.21 7.46
C ALA A 33 9.81 2.97 6.95
N TYR A 34 9.68 3.69 5.83
CA TYR A 34 10.76 4.50 5.27
C TYR A 34 11.08 5.72 6.12
N TRP A 35 10.05 6.35 6.69
CA TRP A 35 10.20 7.57 7.48
C TRP A 35 10.90 7.33 8.82
N ALA A 36 10.64 6.19 9.44
CA ALA A 36 11.21 5.80 10.72
C ALA A 36 12.36 4.77 10.60
N ASP A 37 12.85 4.53 9.39
CA ASP A 37 13.85 3.50 9.06
C ASP A 37 13.59 2.16 9.76
N TRP A 38 12.37 1.66 9.60
CA TRP A 38 11.88 0.49 10.32
C TRP A 38 12.69 -0.75 9.97
N SER A 39 13.07 -1.50 11.01
CA SER A 39 13.69 -2.81 10.89
C SER A 39 13.12 -3.81 11.89
N MET A 40 13.23 -5.10 11.56
CA MET A 40 12.86 -6.22 12.42
C MET A 40 13.83 -7.37 12.22
N LEU A 41 14.34 -7.91 13.34
CA LEU A 41 15.39 -8.93 13.36
C LEU A 41 16.64 -8.54 12.54
N GLY A 42 16.98 -7.25 12.55
CA GLY A 42 18.13 -6.71 11.83
C GLY A 42 17.94 -6.52 10.32
N LEU A 43 16.74 -6.74 9.79
CA LEU A 43 16.42 -6.53 8.38
C LEU A 43 15.40 -5.41 8.19
N SER A 44 15.59 -4.61 7.14
CA SER A 44 14.65 -3.58 6.73
C SER A 44 13.39 -4.17 6.11
N LYS A 45 12.36 -3.35 5.92
CA LYS A 45 11.15 -3.72 5.19
C LYS A 45 11.46 -4.26 3.78
N GLU A 46 12.41 -3.64 3.09
CA GLU A 46 12.78 -3.95 1.71
C GLU A 46 13.44 -5.33 1.67
N GLN A 47 14.37 -5.58 2.58
CA GLN A 47 15.06 -6.86 2.67
C GLN A 47 14.09 -8.01 2.97
N TRP A 48 13.11 -7.80 3.85
CA TRP A 48 12.03 -8.77 4.07
C TRP A 48 11.19 -9.01 2.81
N GLY A 49 10.89 -7.94 2.07
CA GLY A 49 10.21 -8.02 0.77
C GLY A 49 11.01 -8.78 -0.28
N ASP A 50 12.32 -8.53 -0.39
CA ASP A 50 13.21 -9.15 -1.35
C ASP A 50 13.34 -10.66 -1.08
N ILE A 51 13.48 -11.07 0.19
CA ILE A 51 13.49 -12.48 0.58
C ILE A 51 12.15 -13.13 0.19
N HIS A 52 11.02 -12.49 0.46
CA HIS A 52 9.70 -13.00 0.12
C HIS A 52 9.52 -13.20 -1.38
N ILE A 53 9.89 -12.20 -2.19
CA ILE A 53 9.74 -12.25 -3.66
C ILE A 53 10.63 -13.33 -4.26
N CYS A 54 11.92 -13.36 -3.91
CA CYS A 54 12.86 -14.34 -4.43
C CYS A 54 12.48 -15.77 -4.02
N THR A 55 12.09 -15.97 -2.76
CA THR A 55 11.61 -17.28 -2.28
C THR A 55 10.29 -17.66 -2.94
N GLY A 56 9.39 -16.70 -3.17
CA GLY A 56 8.12 -16.91 -3.86
C GLY A 56 8.31 -17.34 -5.30
N ALA A 57 9.24 -16.72 -6.02
CA ALA A 57 9.61 -17.11 -7.37
C ALA A 57 10.17 -18.55 -7.41
N LEU A 58 11.05 -18.90 -6.47
CA LEU A 58 11.54 -20.28 -6.32
C LEU A 58 10.40 -21.26 -6.05
N PHE A 59 9.54 -20.94 -5.08
CA PHE A 59 8.39 -21.78 -4.71
C PHE A 59 7.44 -21.98 -5.89
N LEU A 60 7.19 -20.95 -6.70
CA LEU A 60 6.33 -21.05 -7.89
C LEU A 60 6.91 -22.02 -8.93
N VAL A 61 8.18 -21.85 -9.29
CA VAL A 61 8.86 -22.72 -10.26
C VAL A 61 8.87 -24.17 -9.76
N VAL A 62 9.25 -24.37 -8.50
CA VAL A 62 9.33 -25.70 -7.90
C VAL A 62 7.94 -26.32 -7.73
N SER A 63 6.90 -25.52 -7.46
CA SER A 63 5.51 -26.00 -7.39
C SER A 63 4.99 -26.46 -8.74
N ILE A 64 5.30 -25.75 -9.83
CA ILE A 64 4.97 -26.19 -11.20
C ILE A 64 5.64 -27.53 -11.49
N LEU A 65 6.93 -27.66 -11.19
CA LEU A 65 7.66 -28.92 -11.33
C LEU A 65 7.06 -30.02 -10.44
N HIS A 66 6.68 -29.68 -9.20
CA HIS A 66 6.08 -30.62 -8.26
C HIS A 66 4.74 -31.16 -8.79
N ILE A 67 3.88 -30.28 -9.32
CA ILE A 67 2.60 -30.67 -9.94
C ILE A 67 2.84 -31.55 -11.16
N TRP A 68 3.77 -31.17 -12.04
CA TRP A 68 4.08 -31.95 -13.24
C TRP A 68 4.60 -33.36 -12.89
N LEU A 69 5.55 -33.46 -11.95
CA LEU A 69 6.12 -34.73 -11.52
C LEU A 69 5.13 -35.63 -10.76
N ASN A 70 4.13 -35.03 -10.11
CA ASN A 70 3.10 -35.71 -9.31
C ASN A 70 1.70 -35.64 -9.94
N TRP A 71 1.62 -35.45 -11.26
CA TRP A 71 0.35 -35.28 -11.98
C TRP A 71 -0.61 -36.47 -11.80
N LYS A 72 -0.08 -37.70 -11.85
CA LYS A 72 -0.87 -38.92 -11.66
C LYS A 72 -1.50 -38.99 -10.25
N PRO A 73 -0.74 -38.81 -9.15
CA PRO A 73 -1.31 -38.64 -7.81
C PRO A 73 -2.40 -37.56 -7.72
N ILE A 74 -2.16 -36.38 -8.29
CA ILE A 74 -3.12 -35.27 -8.26
C ILE A 74 -4.44 -35.66 -8.93
N LEU A 75 -4.38 -36.23 -10.15
CA LEU A 75 -5.56 -36.74 -10.83
C LEU A 75 -6.28 -37.84 -10.05
N ALA A 76 -5.57 -38.65 -9.26
CA ALA A 76 -6.18 -39.66 -8.42
C ALA A 76 -7.04 -39.04 -7.31
N TYR A 77 -6.61 -37.91 -6.70
CA TYR A 77 -7.38 -37.21 -5.67
C TYR A 77 -8.67 -36.56 -6.20
N LEU A 78 -8.72 -36.24 -7.50
CA LEU A 78 -9.92 -35.68 -8.15
C LEU A 78 -10.99 -36.74 -8.44
N LYS A 79 -10.61 -38.03 -8.46
CA LYS A 79 -11.50 -39.15 -8.80
C LYS A 79 -12.10 -39.76 -7.55
N LYS A 80 -13.34 -40.25 -7.65
CA LYS A 80 -14.02 -40.93 -6.53
C LYS A 80 -13.50 -42.37 -6.37
N LYS A 81 -13.19 -43.07 -7.47
CA LYS A 81 -12.54 -44.38 -7.48
C LYS A 81 -11.42 -44.45 -8.52
N ALA A 82 -10.38 -45.23 -8.23
CA ALA A 82 -9.29 -45.49 -9.18
C ALA A 82 -9.84 -46.09 -10.49
N GLY A 83 -9.57 -45.44 -11.62
CA GLY A 83 -10.03 -45.85 -12.95
C GLY A 83 -11.21 -45.08 -13.54
N GLU A 84 -11.92 -44.26 -12.75
CA GLU A 84 -13.03 -43.43 -13.27
C GLU A 84 -12.51 -42.26 -14.12
N SER A 85 -13.27 -41.87 -15.16
CA SER A 85 -12.94 -40.73 -16.04
C SER A 85 -13.42 -39.38 -15.51
N ASN A 86 -14.29 -39.36 -14.51
CA ASN A 86 -15.02 -38.16 -14.09
C ASN A 86 -14.51 -37.61 -12.75
N PHE A 87 -14.44 -36.28 -12.62
CA PHE A 87 -13.98 -35.57 -11.41
C PHE A 87 -15.11 -35.37 -10.38
N THR A 88 -15.70 -36.47 -9.90
CA THR A 88 -16.88 -36.44 -9.01
C THR A 88 -16.55 -36.75 -7.55
N SER A 89 -15.28 -36.59 -7.13
CA SER A 89 -14.90 -36.76 -5.73
C SER A 89 -15.56 -35.68 -4.86
N PRO A 90 -16.23 -36.02 -3.74
CA PRO A 90 -16.72 -35.00 -2.79
C PRO A 90 -15.60 -34.05 -2.32
N ALA A 91 -14.37 -34.55 -2.20
CA ALA A 91 -13.22 -33.72 -1.83
C ALA A 91 -12.92 -32.62 -2.86
N PHE A 92 -13.14 -32.89 -4.15
CA PHE A 92 -13.02 -31.87 -5.20
C PHE A 92 -14.04 -30.74 -4.99
N PHE A 93 -15.32 -31.06 -4.81
CA PHE A 93 -16.34 -30.03 -4.59
C PHE A 93 -16.15 -29.27 -3.28
N ILE A 94 -15.74 -29.96 -2.20
CA ILE A 94 -15.47 -29.32 -0.90
C ILE A 94 -14.29 -28.34 -1.04
N SER A 95 -13.16 -28.79 -1.60
CA SER A 95 -11.98 -27.93 -1.80
C SER A 95 -12.30 -26.74 -2.70
N LEU A 96 -12.98 -26.97 -3.82
CA LEU A 96 -13.42 -25.90 -4.72
C LEU A 96 -14.33 -24.90 -4.01
N THR A 97 -15.33 -25.38 -3.26
CA THR A 97 -16.27 -24.51 -2.53
C THR A 97 -15.54 -23.68 -1.48
N ILE A 98 -14.62 -24.26 -0.72
CA ILE A 98 -13.80 -23.53 0.25
C ILE A 98 -12.96 -22.46 -0.44
N THR A 99 -12.28 -22.79 -1.54
CA THR A 99 -11.48 -21.82 -2.30
C THR A 99 -12.33 -20.68 -2.86
N LEU A 100 -13.48 -20.99 -3.45
CA LEU A 100 -14.41 -19.98 -3.98
C LEU A 100 -15.02 -19.13 -2.85
N PHE A 101 -15.37 -19.75 -1.71
CA PHE A 101 -15.87 -19.04 -0.54
C PHE A 101 -14.84 -18.05 0.01
N VAL A 102 -13.57 -18.44 0.14
CA VAL A 102 -12.52 -17.53 0.59
C VAL A 102 -12.29 -16.41 -0.44
N ALA A 103 -12.21 -16.74 -1.74
CA ALA A 103 -11.99 -15.76 -2.80
C ALA A 103 -13.13 -14.73 -2.90
N PHE A 104 -14.37 -15.19 -3.09
CA PHE A 104 -15.53 -14.31 -3.22
C PHE A 104 -15.96 -13.70 -1.88
N GLY A 105 -15.82 -14.43 -0.78
CA GLY A 105 -16.09 -13.91 0.54
C GLY A 105 -15.10 -12.81 0.95
N THR A 106 -13.85 -12.85 0.49
CA THR A 106 -12.92 -11.71 0.63
C THR A 106 -13.46 -10.48 -0.09
N LEU A 107 -13.92 -10.63 -1.35
CA LEU A 107 -14.47 -9.52 -2.14
C LEU A 107 -15.77 -8.96 -1.55
N ALA A 108 -16.59 -9.83 -0.96
CA ALA A 108 -17.85 -9.47 -0.31
C ALA A 108 -17.70 -9.01 1.16
N GLY A 109 -16.49 -9.03 1.72
CA GLY A 109 -16.25 -8.66 3.12
C GLY A 109 -16.89 -9.60 4.14
N LEU A 110 -17.03 -10.89 3.80
CA LEU A 110 -17.58 -11.92 4.67
C LEU A 110 -16.57 -12.39 5.73
N PRO A 111 -17.04 -12.86 6.90
CA PRO A 111 -16.18 -13.51 7.88
C PRO A 111 -15.69 -14.89 7.39
N PRO A 112 -14.49 -15.35 7.79
CA PRO A 112 -13.50 -14.67 8.63
C PRO A 112 -12.55 -13.71 7.86
N MET A 113 -12.68 -13.59 6.53
CA MET A 113 -11.73 -12.85 5.68
C MET A 113 -11.67 -11.37 6.06
N LYS A 114 -12.82 -10.77 6.41
CA LYS A 114 -12.89 -9.40 6.92
C LYS A 114 -12.01 -9.20 8.17
N GLN A 115 -12.09 -10.09 9.15
CA GLN A 115 -11.33 -10.00 10.39
C GLN A 115 -9.82 -10.11 10.15
N VAL A 116 -9.40 -10.99 9.24
CA VAL A 116 -8.00 -11.05 8.82
C VAL A 116 -7.57 -9.69 8.24
N LEU A 117 -8.32 -9.14 7.29
CA LEU A 117 -7.93 -7.86 6.69
C LEU A 117 -7.91 -6.69 7.69
N GLU A 118 -8.87 -6.65 8.63
CA GLU A 118 -8.94 -5.63 9.69
C GLU A 118 -7.76 -5.73 10.65
N PHE A 119 -7.39 -6.94 11.06
CA PHE A 119 -6.23 -7.15 11.94
C PHE A 119 -4.92 -6.65 11.32
N SER A 120 -4.76 -6.78 9.99
CA SER A 120 -3.63 -6.16 9.28
C SER A 120 -3.66 -4.63 9.33
N GLN A 121 -4.84 -4.00 9.37
CA GLN A 121 -4.94 -2.55 9.51
C GLN A 121 -4.59 -2.09 10.92
N ASP A 122 -4.94 -2.87 11.95
CA ASP A 122 -4.60 -2.55 13.32
C ASP A 122 -3.08 -2.51 13.52
N PHE A 123 -2.33 -3.46 12.95
CA PHE A 123 -0.86 -3.40 12.95
C PHE A 123 -0.32 -2.15 12.25
N LYS A 124 -0.93 -1.74 11.15
CA LYS A 124 -0.54 -0.52 10.43
C LYS A 124 -0.81 0.73 11.26
N ALA A 125 -1.97 0.80 11.92
CA ALA A 125 -2.35 1.91 12.80
C ALA A 125 -1.44 1.98 14.03
N MET A 126 -1.12 0.84 14.65
CA MET A 126 -0.14 0.77 15.73
C MET A 126 1.25 1.23 15.26
N GLY A 127 1.63 0.87 14.03
CA GLY A 127 2.84 1.37 13.39
C GLY A 127 2.84 2.88 13.22
N GLU A 128 1.76 3.47 12.72
CA GLU A 128 1.62 4.93 12.58
C GLU A 128 1.70 5.64 13.94
N ALA A 129 1.05 5.11 14.97
CA ALA A 129 1.08 5.69 16.30
C ALA A 129 2.47 5.61 16.95
N LYS A 130 3.18 4.48 16.77
CA LYS A 130 4.50 4.26 17.38
C LYS A 130 5.62 4.99 16.65
N TYR A 131 5.63 4.88 15.32
CA TYR A 131 6.74 5.37 14.50
C TYR A 131 6.49 6.75 13.95
N GLY A 132 5.25 7.23 13.90
CA GLY A 132 4.89 8.52 13.34
C GLY A 132 4.69 8.47 11.83
N ILE A 133 3.97 9.46 11.32
CA ILE A 133 3.67 9.60 9.90
C ILE A 133 4.58 10.66 9.27
N PRO A 134 5.07 10.43 8.04
CA PRO A 134 5.77 11.49 7.32
C PRO A 134 4.81 12.63 7.00
N PRO A 135 5.32 13.87 6.87
CA PRO A 135 4.48 15.03 6.60
C PRO A 135 3.75 14.95 5.25
N TYR A 136 4.33 14.26 4.28
CA TYR A 136 3.73 13.96 2.99
C TYR A 136 4.35 12.69 2.39
N GLY A 137 3.78 12.19 1.28
CA GLY A 137 4.28 10.97 0.63
C GLY A 137 5.72 11.09 0.17
N HIS A 138 6.55 10.10 0.51
CA HIS A 138 7.98 10.04 0.17
C HIS A 138 8.79 11.27 0.62
N ALA A 139 8.44 11.85 1.77
CA ALA A 139 9.16 12.98 2.34
C ALA A 139 10.64 12.66 2.60
N GLU A 140 10.96 11.41 2.93
CA GLU A 140 12.32 10.92 3.12
C GLU A 140 13.18 11.04 1.86
N LEU A 141 12.58 10.95 0.67
CA LEU A 141 13.29 11.04 -0.61
C LEU A 141 13.41 12.48 -1.11
N SER A 142 12.73 13.43 -0.46
CA SER A 142 12.71 14.81 -0.92
C SER A 142 14.03 15.51 -0.60
N PRO A 143 14.61 16.27 -1.56
CA PRO A 143 15.73 17.16 -1.29
C PRO A 143 15.42 18.15 -0.16
N LEU A 144 16.40 18.52 0.66
CA LEU A 144 16.21 19.44 1.79
C LEU A 144 15.51 20.75 1.39
N ASN A 145 15.91 21.36 0.26
CA ASN A 145 15.28 22.59 -0.23
C ASN A 145 13.79 22.42 -0.58
N ILE A 146 13.41 21.30 -1.21
CA ILE A 146 12.03 20.97 -1.53
C ILE A 146 11.25 20.63 -0.27
N PHE A 147 11.87 19.90 0.65
CA PHE A 147 11.28 19.56 1.93
C PHE A 147 10.93 20.82 2.74
N CYS A 148 11.89 21.74 2.89
CA CYS A 148 11.66 23.02 3.56
C CYS A 148 10.56 23.82 2.86
N LYS A 149 10.59 23.93 1.52
CA LYS A 149 9.56 24.63 0.76
C LYS A 149 8.16 24.07 0.99
N ARG A 150 7.99 22.74 0.97
CA ARG A 150 6.69 22.08 1.18
C ARG A 150 6.19 22.22 2.61
N MET A 151 7.09 22.18 3.58
CA MET A 151 6.79 22.36 5.00
C MET A 151 6.65 23.84 5.39
N GLY A 152 6.88 24.75 4.43
CA GLY A 152 6.97 26.18 4.68
C GLY A 152 8.13 26.57 5.60
N LEU A 153 9.15 25.75 5.79
CA LEU A 153 10.31 26.01 6.67
C LEU A 153 11.33 26.92 5.99
N ASP A 154 12.08 27.65 6.80
CA ASP A 154 13.24 28.43 6.37
C ASP A 154 14.42 27.48 6.12
N LEU A 155 14.97 27.54 4.90
CA LEU A 155 16.03 26.64 4.43
C LEU A 155 17.35 26.92 5.15
N ASP A 156 17.69 28.18 5.37
CA ASP A 156 18.95 28.58 6.00
C ASP A 156 18.94 28.19 7.48
N LYS A 157 17.81 28.36 8.16
CA LYS A 157 17.61 27.87 9.52
C LYS A 157 17.66 26.35 9.59
N ALA A 158 17.01 25.64 8.67
CA ALA A 158 17.04 24.18 8.63
C ALA A 158 18.48 23.66 8.43
N ALA A 159 19.23 24.26 7.50
CA ALA A 159 20.64 23.93 7.28
C ALA A 159 21.50 24.24 8.51
N ALA A 160 21.23 25.33 9.23
CA ALA A 160 21.89 25.66 10.49
C ALA A 160 21.58 24.63 11.57
N SER A 161 20.32 24.20 11.74
CA SER A 161 19.94 23.15 12.71
C SER A 161 20.65 21.84 12.45
N ILE A 162 20.75 21.42 11.18
CA ILE A 162 21.46 20.21 10.77
C ILE A 162 22.95 20.31 11.15
N LYS A 163 23.60 21.43 10.82
CA LYS A 163 25.02 21.64 11.15
C LYS A 163 25.27 21.75 12.66
N ASN A 164 24.38 22.43 13.39
CA ASN A 164 24.46 22.56 14.86
C ASN A 164 24.27 21.23 15.56
N ALA A 165 23.53 20.29 14.96
CA ALA A 165 23.41 18.92 15.43
C ALA A 165 24.63 18.04 15.08
N GLY A 166 25.68 18.61 14.48
CA GLY A 166 26.89 17.88 14.09
C GLY A 166 26.72 17.01 12.84
N ILE A 167 25.67 17.24 12.05
CA ILE A 167 25.35 16.46 10.86
C ILE A 167 26.01 17.12 9.64
N GLU A 168 26.72 16.33 8.84
CA GLU A 168 27.32 16.79 7.61
C GLU A 168 26.26 17.08 6.54
N LEU A 169 26.32 18.28 5.97
CA LEU A 169 25.43 18.71 4.89
C LEU A 169 26.29 19.28 3.76
N GLU A 170 26.45 18.51 2.69
CA GLU A 170 27.23 18.91 1.51
C GLU A 170 26.40 19.81 0.60
N SER A 171 25.09 19.50 0.46
CA SER A 171 24.20 20.23 -0.43
C SER A 171 22.75 20.20 0.03
N THR A 172 22.03 21.31 -0.19
CA THR A 172 20.58 21.38 0.02
C THR A 172 19.76 20.55 -0.96
N LYS A 173 20.42 19.93 -1.95
CA LYS A 173 19.82 18.99 -2.91
C LYS A 173 19.84 17.54 -2.42
N GLU A 174 20.56 17.25 -1.33
CA GLU A 174 20.55 15.91 -0.72
C GLU A 174 19.16 15.60 -0.14
N SER A 175 18.76 14.34 -0.24
CA SER A 175 17.49 13.89 0.32
C SER A 175 17.54 13.84 1.85
N ILE A 176 16.39 14.02 2.50
CA ILE A 176 16.26 13.88 3.96
C ILE A 176 16.83 12.53 4.43
N LYS A 177 16.54 11.44 3.71
CA LYS A 177 17.08 10.11 4.00
C LYS A 177 18.59 10.04 3.93
N SER A 178 19.21 10.64 2.90
CA SER A 178 20.66 10.64 2.76
C SER A 178 21.33 11.37 3.92
N ILE A 179 20.82 12.56 4.25
CA ILE A 179 21.35 13.39 5.34
C ILE A 179 21.21 12.67 6.68
N ALA A 180 20.05 12.05 6.93
CA ALA A 180 19.79 11.31 8.17
C ALA A 180 20.73 10.09 8.31
N ASN A 181 20.85 9.29 7.24
CA ASN A 181 21.67 8.09 7.24
C ASN A 181 23.16 8.37 7.50
N LYS A 182 23.71 9.49 7.00
CA LYS A 182 25.11 9.91 7.27
C LYS A 182 25.37 10.10 8.76
N ALA A 183 24.35 10.52 9.52
CA ALA A 183 24.43 10.72 10.95
C ALA A 183 23.95 9.51 11.77
N GLY A 184 23.60 8.38 11.13
CA GLY A 184 23.00 7.24 11.81
C GLY A 184 21.61 7.53 12.40
N LEU A 185 20.90 8.52 11.82
CA LEU A 185 19.57 8.94 12.23
C LEU A 185 18.52 8.49 11.21
N THR A 186 17.27 8.43 11.66
CA THR A 186 16.10 8.25 10.81
C THR A 186 15.66 9.58 10.17
N PRO A 187 14.97 9.55 9.00
CA PRO A 187 14.38 10.74 8.40
C PRO A 187 13.47 11.52 9.37
N LYS A 188 12.75 10.79 10.23
CA LYS A 188 11.94 11.36 11.31
C LYS A 188 12.77 12.16 12.31
N GLU A 189 13.84 11.59 12.84
CA GLU A 189 14.69 12.27 13.83
C GLU A 189 15.34 13.51 13.23
N LEU A 190 15.78 13.45 11.97
CA LEU A 190 16.30 14.61 11.25
C LEU A 190 15.23 15.72 11.14
N HIS A 191 13.98 15.35 10.85
CA HIS A 191 12.87 16.29 10.81
C HIS A 191 12.61 16.94 12.18
N GLU A 192 12.65 16.17 13.27
CA GLU A 192 12.49 16.69 14.63
C GLU A 192 13.61 17.68 15.00
N ILE A 193 14.85 17.43 14.56
CA ILE A 193 15.98 18.36 14.72
C ILE A 193 15.71 19.67 13.97
N ILE A 194 15.26 19.59 12.71
CA ILE A 194 14.97 20.78 11.89
C ILE A 194 13.86 21.64 12.51
N LEU A 195 12.85 21.01 13.14
CA LEU A 195 11.73 21.73 13.75
C LEU A 195 12.11 22.46 15.04
N LYS A 196 13.11 21.99 15.78
CA LYS A 196 13.50 22.53 17.10
C LYS A 196 13.84 24.04 17.06
N ASP A 197 14.47 24.50 15.98
CA ASP A 197 14.86 25.91 15.81
C ASP A 197 13.84 26.74 14.99
N GLN A 198 12.69 26.16 14.67
CA GLN A 198 11.59 26.82 13.94
C GLN A 198 10.22 26.62 14.62
N PRO A 199 10.10 26.90 15.94
CA PRO A 199 8.85 26.72 16.69
C PRO A 199 7.77 27.66 16.13
N GLY A 200 6.59 27.10 15.81
CA GLY A 200 5.46 27.82 15.21
C GLY A 200 4.98 27.26 13.86
N LYS A 201 5.79 26.42 13.20
CA LYS A 201 5.39 25.69 11.97
C LYS A 201 4.98 24.23 12.19
N GLU A 202 5.04 23.75 13.43
CA GLU A 202 4.47 22.45 13.87
C GLU A 202 2.96 22.35 13.61
N ASN A 203 2.21 23.45 13.71
CA ASN A 203 0.76 23.43 13.53
C ASN A 203 0.31 23.32 12.05
N SER A 204 1.20 23.61 11.10
CA SER A 204 0.98 23.35 9.66
C SER A 204 0.94 21.85 9.36
N VAL A 205 1.66 21.05 10.16
CA VAL A 205 1.75 19.59 10.03
C VAL A 205 0.43 18.92 10.42
N LYS A 206 -0.29 19.46 11.40
CA LYS A 206 -1.58 18.88 11.82
C LYS A 206 -2.71 19.09 10.81
N LYS A 207 -2.66 20.16 10.01
CA LYS A 207 -3.79 20.58 9.16
C LYS A 207 -3.96 19.70 7.90
N GLU A 208 -2.92 19.02 7.45
CA GLU A 208 -3.00 18.03 6.36
C GLU A 208 -3.12 16.58 6.85
N THR A 209 -2.89 16.32 8.15
CA THR A 209 -2.94 14.97 8.73
C THR A 209 -4.33 14.49 9.15
N SER A 210 -5.35 15.35 9.16
CA SER A 210 -6.69 15.05 9.68
C SER A 210 -7.80 15.12 8.61
N SER A 211 -7.63 14.37 7.52
CA SER A 211 -8.76 13.99 6.66
C SER A 211 -8.46 12.76 5.81
N ALA A 212 -8.68 11.57 6.41
CA ALA A 212 -9.34 10.39 5.83
C ALA A 212 -8.74 9.08 6.34
N PRO A 213 -9.58 8.11 6.78
CA PRO A 213 -9.13 6.76 7.08
C PRO A 213 -8.71 6.06 5.78
N ASN A 214 -7.48 5.56 5.79
CA ASN A 214 -7.02 4.38 5.06
C ASN A 214 -7.39 4.27 3.57
N LYS A 215 -6.53 4.79 2.67
CA LYS A 215 -6.40 4.23 1.33
C LYS A 215 -4.93 3.93 1.04
N GLN A 216 -4.67 2.63 0.94
CA GLN A 216 -3.46 2.00 0.44
C GLN A 216 -2.93 2.74 -0.80
N SER A 217 -1.67 3.16 -0.75
CA SER A 217 -0.87 3.35 -1.95
C SER A 217 -0.15 2.05 -2.27
N PRO A 218 -0.44 1.39 -3.40
CA PRO A 218 0.59 0.81 -4.23
C PRO A 218 1.16 1.92 -5.13
N SER A 219 2.48 1.92 -5.33
CA SER A 219 3.08 2.65 -6.44
C SER A 219 2.37 2.29 -7.74
N HIS A 220 2.16 3.31 -8.57
CA HIS A 220 1.55 3.37 -9.89
C HIS A 220 0.12 3.93 -9.97
N SER A 221 0.06 5.10 -10.63
CA SER A 221 -1.10 5.80 -11.18
C SER A 221 -1.84 6.76 -10.23
N ALA A 222 -1.69 8.04 -10.55
CA ALA A 222 -2.37 9.19 -9.94
C ALA A 222 -3.90 9.20 -10.20
N GLY A 223 -4.63 8.13 -9.89
CA GLY A 223 -6.10 8.13 -9.98
C GLY A 223 -6.81 6.81 -9.74
N ALA A 224 -6.17 5.85 -9.08
CA ALA A 224 -6.91 4.71 -8.55
C ALA A 224 -7.89 5.17 -7.45
N GLY A 225 -9.16 4.82 -7.60
CA GLY A 225 -10.21 5.05 -6.60
C GLY A 225 -11.08 6.30 -6.79
N ILE A 226 -10.77 7.18 -7.75
CA ILE A 226 -11.63 8.34 -8.11
C ILE A 226 -12.95 7.87 -8.72
N GLY A 227 -12.96 6.82 -9.53
CA GLY A 227 -14.21 6.32 -10.11
C GLY A 227 -15.21 5.75 -9.08
N ARG A 228 -14.77 5.36 -7.88
CA ARG A 228 -15.61 4.69 -6.87
C ARG A 228 -16.15 5.63 -5.79
N MET A 229 -15.71 6.87 -5.75
CA MET A 229 -16.25 7.87 -4.81
C MET A 229 -17.53 8.47 -5.37
N SER A 230 -18.45 8.82 -4.48
CA SER A 230 -19.63 9.61 -4.83
C SER A 230 -19.23 11.03 -5.24
N VAL A 231 -20.12 11.76 -5.92
CA VAL A 231 -19.92 13.20 -6.22
C VAL A 231 -19.65 14.00 -4.96
N GLU A 232 -20.39 13.73 -3.88
CA GLU A 232 -20.19 14.38 -2.59
C GLU A 232 -18.79 14.12 -2.02
N ALA A 233 -18.34 12.86 -2.02
CA ALA A 233 -17.01 12.50 -1.55
C ALA A 233 -15.90 13.05 -2.47
N TYR A 234 -16.17 13.19 -3.76
CA TYR A 234 -15.28 13.83 -4.72
C TYR A 234 -15.14 15.32 -4.43
N CYS A 235 -16.27 16.03 -4.29
CA CYS A 235 -16.28 17.47 -4.01
C CYS A 235 -15.61 17.78 -2.67
N ALA A 236 -15.90 17.00 -1.63
CA ALA A 236 -15.24 17.13 -0.32
C ALA A 236 -13.72 16.89 -0.41
N LYS A 237 -13.29 15.93 -1.24
CA LYS A 237 -11.86 15.61 -1.42
C LYS A 237 -11.09 16.72 -2.16
N PHE A 238 -11.72 17.37 -3.13
CA PHE A 238 -11.09 18.40 -3.96
C PHE A 238 -11.48 19.83 -3.56
N ASN A 239 -12.16 19.99 -2.42
CA ASN A 239 -12.63 21.26 -1.88
C ASN A 239 -13.51 22.05 -2.88
N LEU A 240 -14.40 21.34 -3.57
CA LEU A 240 -15.37 21.89 -4.52
C LEU A 240 -16.74 22.02 -3.85
N ASP A 241 -17.52 23.03 -4.27
CA ASP A 241 -18.90 23.19 -3.83
C ASP A 241 -19.81 22.16 -4.53
N LEU A 242 -20.50 21.34 -3.74
CA LEU A 242 -21.34 20.25 -4.25
C LEU A 242 -22.50 20.76 -5.12
N ASN A 243 -23.12 21.88 -4.75
CA ASN A 243 -24.24 22.43 -5.51
C ASN A 243 -23.78 22.96 -6.88
N THR A 244 -22.61 23.59 -6.91
CA THR A 244 -21.95 24.05 -8.13
C THR A 244 -21.59 22.88 -9.05
N ALA A 245 -21.00 21.81 -8.48
CA ALA A 245 -20.65 20.61 -9.23
C ALA A 245 -21.88 19.91 -9.84
N LEU A 246 -22.97 19.77 -9.06
CA LEU A 246 -24.23 19.21 -9.56
C LEU A 246 -24.88 20.12 -10.63
N GLY A 247 -24.71 21.44 -10.54
CA GLY A 247 -25.12 22.40 -11.56
C GLY A 247 -24.40 22.19 -12.89
N ILE A 248 -23.07 22.09 -12.87
CA ILE A 248 -22.24 21.86 -14.06
C ILE A 248 -22.58 20.52 -14.73
N LEU A 249 -22.77 19.46 -13.94
CA LEU A 249 -23.15 18.14 -14.46
C LEU A 249 -24.53 18.16 -15.13
N ARG A 250 -25.49 18.91 -14.57
CA ARG A 250 -26.81 19.11 -15.16
C ARG A 250 -26.75 19.87 -16.48
N GLU A 251 -25.93 20.92 -16.58
CA GLU A 251 -25.70 21.66 -17.82
C GLU A 251 -25.07 20.78 -18.92
N LYS A 252 -24.26 19.80 -18.52
CA LYS A 252 -23.65 18.81 -19.43
C LYS A 252 -24.59 17.64 -19.77
N GLY A 253 -25.85 17.68 -19.31
CA GLY A 253 -26.89 16.73 -19.71
C GLY A 253 -27.03 15.50 -18.81
N VAL A 254 -26.44 15.51 -17.61
CA VAL A 254 -26.46 14.36 -16.68
C VAL A 254 -27.06 14.77 -15.34
N ILE A 255 -28.20 14.16 -14.98
CA ILE A 255 -28.84 14.35 -13.67
C ILE A 255 -28.39 13.21 -12.75
N VAL A 256 -27.67 13.56 -11.69
CA VAL A 256 -27.06 12.61 -10.75
C VAL A 256 -27.41 13.00 -9.32
N ASP A 257 -27.51 12.01 -8.44
CA ASP A 257 -27.66 12.23 -7.00
C ASP A 257 -26.27 12.35 -6.34
N LYS A 258 -26.22 12.92 -5.14
CA LYS A 258 -24.97 13.23 -4.41
C LYS A 258 -24.13 11.99 -4.11
N ASP A 259 -24.75 10.82 -4.03
CA ASP A 259 -24.13 9.52 -3.78
C ASP A 259 -23.65 8.81 -5.07
N THR A 260 -23.97 9.34 -6.25
CA THR A 260 -23.65 8.70 -7.53
C THR A 260 -22.12 8.61 -7.75
N PRO A 261 -21.57 7.44 -8.10
CA PRO A 261 -20.14 7.27 -8.33
C PRO A 261 -19.62 8.05 -9.54
N ILE A 262 -18.46 8.70 -9.39
CA ILE A 262 -17.79 9.47 -10.47
C ILE A 262 -17.56 8.65 -11.75
N LYS A 263 -17.37 7.31 -11.64
CA LYS A 263 -17.24 6.44 -12.81
C LYS A 263 -18.53 6.36 -13.64
N GLU A 264 -19.69 6.35 -12.99
CA GLU A 264 -20.98 6.28 -13.67
C GLU A 264 -21.27 7.58 -14.40
N ILE A 265 -20.90 8.70 -13.79
CA ILE A 265 -21.01 10.04 -14.38
C ILE A 265 -20.09 10.17 -15.60
N ALA A 266 -18.85 9.66 -15.50
CA ALA A 266 -17.91 9.67 -16.62
C ALA A 266 -18.45 8.83 -17.79
N GLY A 267 -19.05 7.68 -17.49
CA GLY A 267 -19.73 6.85 -18.48
C GLY A 267 -20.92 7.56 -19.14
N ALA A 268 -21.77 8.24 -18.36
CA ALA A 268 -22.92 8.98 -18.86
C ALA A 268 -22.53 10.17 -19.76
N LEU A 269 -21.37 10.78 -19.50
CA LEU A 269 -20.80 11.87 -20.30
C LEU A 269 -19.90 11.40 -21.46
N GLY A 270 -19.73 10.08 -21.65
CA GLY A 270 -18.89 9.52 -22.71
C GLY A 270 -17.38 9.81 -22.54
N LEU A 271 -16.92 10.06 -21.31
CA LEU A 271 -15.53 10.36 -21.00
C LEU A 271 -14.70 9.07 -20.88
N GLU A 272 -13.50 9.04 -21.49
CA GLU A 272 -12.60 7.88 -21.45
C GLU A 272 -12.05 7.56 -20.05
N SER A 273 -12.13 8.52 -19.12
CA SER A 273 -11.56 8.40 -17.79
C SER A 273 -12.36 9.17 -16.73
N PRO A 274 -12.62 8.56 -15.55
CA PRO A 274 -13.16 9.26 -14.38
C PRO A 274 -12.31 10.45 -13.89
N ARG A 275 -11.06 10.59 -14.37
CA ARG A 275 -10.22 11.76 -14.07
C ARG A 275 -10.64 13.01 -14.82
N ALA A 276 -11.20 12.87 -16.04
CA ALA A 276 -11.60 14.00 -16.88
C ALA A 276 -12.74 14.83 -16.24
N ILE A 277 -13.47 14.23 -15.29
CA ILE A 277 -14.45 14.96 -14.47
C ILE A 277 -13.78 16.07 -13.63
N GLY A 278 -12.51 15.91 -13.24
CA GLY A 278 -11.80 16.93 -12.48
C GLY A 278 -11.54 18.21 -13.27
N GLU A 279 -11.21 18.08 -14.55
CA GLU A 279 -11.06 19.23 -15.46
C GLU A 279 -12.41 19.90 -15.74
N LEU A 280 -13.50 19.13 -15.68
CA LEU A 280 -14.85 19.64 -15.92
C LEU A 280 -15.46 20.35 -14.70
N LEU A 281 -15.15 19.89 -13.48
CA LEU A 281 -15.66 20.44 -12.23
C LEU A 281 -14.76 21.53 -11.61
N ASN A 282 -13.54 21.71 -12.15
CA ASN A 282 -12.58 22.73 -11.73
C ASN A 282 -11.91 23.36 -12.97
N PRO A 283 -12.65 24.19 -13.74
CA PRO A 283 -12.12 24.86 -14.94
C PRO A 283 -11.04 25.90 -14.63
#